data_AF-A0A920INZ1-F1
#
_entry.id   AF-A0A920INZ1-F1
#
_cell.length_a   1.000
_cell.length_b   1.000
_cell.length_c   1.000
_cell.angle_alpha   90.00
_cell.angle_beta   90.00
_cell.angle_gamma   90.00
#
_symmetry.space_group_name_H-M   'P 1'
#
loop_
_entity.id
_entity.type
_entity.pdbx_description
1 polymer ?
#
loop_
_entity_poly.entity_id
_entity_poly.type
_entity_poly.pdbx_seq_one_letter_code
_entity_poly.pdbx_strand_id
1 'polypeptide(L)' 'MYYLRILLTIINLGLFGVGSFLCFIVAVSQSLDRLLIGGIFLLLLTFANQKIISKFFSSND' A
#
# COMPACT_ATOMS: atom_id res chain seq x y z
N MET A 1 -9.64 6.06 22.63
CA MET A 1 -9.87 5.32 21.36
C MET A 1 -9.10 5.85 20.14
N TYR A 2 -8.25 6.88 20.26
CA TYR A 2 -7.45 7.39 19.14
C TYR A 2 -6.21 6.53 18.85
N TYR A 3 -5.54 6.08 19.92
CA TYR A 3 -4.36 5.22 19.84
C TYR A 3 -4.62 3.88 19.15
N LEU A 4 -5.79 3.27 19.42
CA LEU A 4 -6.21 2.00 18.83
C LEU A 4 -6.42 2.14 17.31
N ARG A 5 -6.94 3.29 16.85
CA ARG A 5 -7.05 3.59 15.41
C ARG A 5 -5.69 3.76 14.75
N ILE A 6 -4.76 4.46 15.39
CA ILE A 6 -3.40 4.63 14.86
C ILE A 6 -2.70 3.27 14.73
N LEU A 7 -2.79 2.44 15.78
CA LEU A 7 -2.21 1.10 15.79
C LEU A 7 -2.80 0.24 14.66
N LEU A 8 -4.12 0.25 14.48
CA LEU A 8 -4.78 -0.45 13.38
C LEU A 8 -4.31 0.04 12.01
N THR A 9 -4.16 1.35 11.82
CA THR A 9 -3.69 1.92 10.56
C THR A 9 -2.26 1.47 10.24
N ILE A 10 -1.36 1.48 11.24
CA ILE A 10 0.02 1.04 11.06
C ILE A 10 0.08 -0.45 10.73
N ILE A 11 -0.70 -1.27 11.43
CA ILE A 11 -0.78 -2.72 11.16
C ILE A 11 -1.31 -2.98 9.75
N ASN A 12 -2.38 -2.28 9.34
CA ASN A 12 -2.98 -2.46 8.02
C ASN A 12 -2.00 -2.04 6.89
N LEU A 13 -1.26 -0.95 7.10
CA LEU A 13 -0.24 -0.48 6.17
C LEU A 13 0.97 -1.43 6.10
N GLY A 14 1.38 -1.98 7.25
CA GLY A 14 2.43 -2.99 7.35
C GLY A 14 2.06 -4.30 6.67
N LEU A 15 0.87 -4.85 6.92
CA LEU A 15 0.39 -6.06 6.23
C LEU A 15 0.29 -5.85 4.72
N PHE A 16 -0.19 -4.67 4.29
CA PHE A 16 -0.26 -4.34 2.88
C PHE A 16 1.13 -4.28 2.23
N GLY A 17 2.10 -3.63 2.89
CA GLY A 17 3.48 -3.53 2.41
C GLY A 17 4.21 -4.88 2.35
N VAL A 18 4.03 -5.74 3.37
CA VAL A 18 4.64 -7.08 3.38
C VAL A 18 3.99 -7.98 2.32
N GLY A 19 2.66 -7.93 2.19
CA GLY A 19 1.93 -8.69 1.16
C GLY A 19 2.31 -8.28 -0.26
N SER A 20 2.49 -6.98 -0.51
CA SER A 20 2.93 -6.48 -1.82
C SER A 20 4.36 -6.87 -2.14
N PHE A 21 5.25 -6.82 -1.16
CA PHE A 21 6.63 -7.24 -1.31
C PHE A 21 6.77 -8.74 -1.63
N LEU A 22 6.01 -9.60 -0.94
CA LEU A 22 5.96 -11.03 -1.22
C LEU A 22 5.46 -11.31 -2.65
N CYS A 23 4.39 -10.65 -3.06
CA CYS A 23 3.83 -10.83 -4.40
C CYS A 23 4.79 -10.31 -5.50
N PHE A 24 5.52 -9.22 -5.23
CA PHE A 24 6.58 -8.74 -6.11
C PHE A 24 7.70 -9.75 -6.27
N ILE A 25 8.17 -10.36 -5.17
CA ILE A 25 9.19 -11.42 -5.22
C ILE A 25 8.70 -12.62 -6.04
N VAL A 26 7.46 -13.06 -5.83
CA VAL A 26 6.87 -14.18 -6.60
C VAL A 26 6.80 -13.84 -8.09
N ALA A 27 6.37 -12.63 -8.45
CA ALA A 27 6.33 -12.18 -9.84
C ALA A 27 7.74 -12.13 -10.47
N VAL A 28 8.73 -11.68 -9.72
CA VAL A 28 10.15 -11.68 -10.12
C VAL A 28 10.65 -13.11 -10.35
N SER A 29 10.31 -14.05 -9.46
CA SER A 29 10.70 -15.46 -9.56
C SER A 29 10.00 -16.20 -10.71
N GLN A 30 8.77 -15.82 -11.04
CA GLN A 30 7.99 -16.44 -12.12
C GLN A 30 8.17 -15.75 -13.48
N SER A 31 9.11 -14.81 -13.61
CA SER A 31 9.34 -14.00 -14.84
C SER A 31 8.08 -13.30 -15.37
N LEU A 32 7.12 -13.02 -14.48
CA LEU A 32 5.91 -12.28 -14.81
C LEU A 32 6.25 -10.78 -15.01
N ASP A 33 5.39 -10.06 -15.72
CA ASP A 33 5.58 -8.64 -16.02
C ASP A 33 5.64 -7.79 -14.75
N ARG A 34 6.87 -7.49 -14.32
CA ARG A 34 7.19 -6.75 -13.09
C ARG A 34 6.56 -5.36 -13.08
N LEU A 35 6.42 -4.73 -14.25
CA LEU A 35 5.80 -3.42 -14.40
C LEU A 35 4.29 -3.47 -14.11
N LEU A 36 3.61 -4.52 -14.55
CA LEU A 36 2.18 -4.70 -14.36
C LEU A 36 1.87 -5.00 -12.88
N ILE A 37 2.63 -5.92 -12.25
CA ILE A 37 2.49 -6.23 -10.82
C ILE A 37 2.77 -4.99 -9.96
N GLY A 38 3.85 -4.25 -10.25
CA GLY A 38 4.18 -3.01 -9.54
C GLY A 38 3.08 -1.96 -9.67
N GLY A 39 2.53 -1.78 -10.88
CA GLY A 39 1.43 -0.84 -11.14
C GLY A 39 0.15 -1.19 -10.40
N ILE A 40 -0.22 -2.48 -10.34
CA ILE A 40 -1.40 -2.95 -9.59
C ILE A 40 -1.23 -2.69 -8.09
N PHE A 41 -0.04 -2.93 -7.54
CA PHE A 41 0.22 -2.62 -6.12
C PHE A 41 0.18 -1.13 -5.82
N LEU A 42 0.68 -0.29 -6.72
CA LEU A 42 0.63 1.16 -6.56
C LEU A 42 -0.82 1.66 -6.59
N LEU A 43 -1.66 1.09 -7.48
CA LEU A 43 -3.10 1.36 -7.52
C LEU A 43 -3.81 0.90 -6.25
N LEU A 44 -3.54 -0.32 -5.78
CA LEU A 44 -4.13 -0.83 -4.55
C LEU A 44 -3.71 -0.01 -3.32
N LEU A 45 -2.45 0.44 -3.26
CA LEU A 45 -1.97 1.34 -2.21
C LEU A 45 -2.71 2.67 -2.25
N THR A 46 -2.93 3.21 -3.45
CA THR A 46 -3.64 4.48 -3.67
C THR A 46 -5.10 4.38 -3.24
N PHE A 47 -5.78 3.27 -3.55
CA PHE A 47 -7.15 3.00 -3.08
C PHE A 47 -7.22 2.79 -1.57
N ALA A 48 -6.33 1.96 -1.01
CA ALA A 48 -6.31 1.65 0.42
C ALA A 48 -6.00 2.89 1.28
N ASN A 49 -5.16 3.81 0.77
CA ASN A 49 -4.74 5.01 1.48
C ASN A 49 -5.39 6.29 0.95
N GLN A 50 -6.48 6.23 0.18
CA GLN A 50 -7.10 7.40 -0.44
C GLN A 50 -7.42 8.52 0.58
N LYS A 51 -7.82 8.13 1.81
CA LYS A 51 -8.11 9.05 2.92
C LYS A 51 -6.86 9.67 3.58
N ILE A 52 -5.71 9.01 3.47
CA ILE A 52 -4.42 9.50 3.95
C ILE A 52 -3.82 10.42 2.89
N ILE A 53 -3.88 10.01 1.61
CA ILE A 53 -3.40 10.76 0.45
C ILE A 53 -4.19 12.07 0.30
N SER A 54 -5.53 12.03 0.42
CA SER A 54 -6.35 13.24 0.35
C SER A 54 -6.03 14.22 1.47
N LYS A 55 -5.68 13.73 2.65
CA LYS A 55 -5.27 14.54 3.79
C LYS A 55 -3.84 15.10 3.64
N PHE A 56 -2.96 14.37 2.96
CA PHE A 56 -1.61 14.83 2.62
C PHE A 56 -1.63 15.93 1.54
N PHE A 57 -2.50 15.79 0.53
CA PHE A 57 -2.69 16.82 -0.50
C PHE A 57 -3.40 18.06 0.04
N SER A 58 -4.45 17.89 0.86
CA SER A 58 -5.18 19.03 1.47
C SER A 58 -4.37 19.80 2.53
N SER A 59 -3.23 19.29 2.98
CA SER A 59 -2.34 19.98 3.93
C SER A 59 -1.21 20.75 3.22
N ASN A 60 -1.10 20.63 1.90
CA ASN A 60 -0.13 21.33 1.06
C ASN A 60 -0.76 22.50 0.28
N ASP A 61 -2.04 22.78 0.50
CA ASP A 61 -2.72 24.05 0.14
C ASP A 61 -2.85 24.92 1.40
#